data_AF-A0A5K7TYY5-F1
#
_entry.id   AF-A0A5K7TYY5-F1
#
_cell.length_a   1.000
_cell.length_b   1.000
_cell.length_c   1.000
_cell.angle_alpha   90.00
_cell.angle_beta   90.00
_cell.angle_gamma   90.00
#
_symmetry.space_group_name_H-M   'P 1'
#
loop_
_entity.id
_entity.type
_entity.pdbx_description
1 polymer ?
#
loop_
_entity_poly.entity_id
_entity_poly.type
_entity_poly.pdbx_seq_one_letter_code
_entity_poly.pdbx_strand_id
1 'polypeptide(L)' 'MLRDEGEAYARKLDAAGVMVTSVRYNGMIHDYGLLNPLSQVPAVKAAMRQAAGELKVHLH' A
#
# COMPACT_ATOMS: atom_id res chain seq x y z
N MET A 1 -11.32 10.56 0.71
CA MET A 1 -10.44 11.73 0.89
C MET A 1 -9.18 11.35 1.67
N LEU A 2 -8.35 10.44 1.14
CA LEU A 2 -7.07 10.04 1.76
C LEU A 2 -5.97 9.69 0.73
N ARG A 3 -6.34 9.60 -0.55
CA ARG A 3 -5.45 9.15 -1.63
C ARG A 3 -4.35 10.18 -1.87
N ASP A 4 -4.77 11.42 -2.11
CA ASP A 4 -3.85 12.48 -2.52
C ASP A 4 -2.94 12.88 -1.35
N GLU A 5 -3.45 12.83 -0.11
CA GLU A 5 -2.67 13.02 1.12
C GLU A 5 -1.64 11.91 1.34
N GLY A 6 -2.01 10.64 1.13
CA GLY A 6 -1.09 9.51 1.26
C GLY A 6 0.06 9.58 0.25
N GLU A 7 -0.24 9.94 -1.00
CA GLU A 7 0.78 10.12 -2.03
C GLU A 7 1.65 11.34 -1.80
N ALA A 8 1.07 12.44 -1.30
CA ALA A 8 1.83 13.60 -0.88
C ALA A 8 2.78 13.27 0.28
N TYR A 9 2.36 12.42 1.22
CA TYR A 9 3.22 11.99 2.32
C TYR A 9 4.38 11.11 1.84
N ALA A 10 4.13 10.17 0.92
CA ALA A 10 5.20 9.38 0.32
C ALA A 10 6.24 10.27 -0.40
N ARG A 11 5.81 11.28 -1.17
CA ARG A 11 6.71 12.26 -1.78
C ARG A 11 7.52 13.06 -0.75
N LYS A 12 6.92 13.38 0.41
CA LYS A 12 7.64 14.07 1.50
C LYS A 12 8.71 13.18 2.13
N LEU A 13 8.44 11.88 2.31
CA LEU A 13 9.42 10.92 2.80
C LEU A 13 10.60 10.78 1.83
N ASP A 14 10.31 10.63 0.54
CA ASP A 14 11.34 10.57 -0.52
C ASP A 14 12.21 11.83 -0.53
N ALA A 15 11.61 13.01 -0.51
CA ALA A 15 12.33 14.29 -0.46
C ALA A 15 13.18 14.47 0.81
N ALA A 16 12.87 13.75 1.90
CA ALA A 16 13.65 13.73 3.13
C ALA A 16 14.78 12.67 3.12
N GLY A 17 14.97 11.95 2.02
CA GLY A 17 15.97 10.89 1.90
C GLY A 17 15.56 9.56 2.55
N VAL A 18 14.28 9.40 2.92
CA VAL A 18 13.76 8.12 3.43
C VAL A 18 13.50 7.20 2.25
N MET A 19 14.08 6.00 2.30
CA MET A 19 13.76 4.95 1.32
C MET A 19 12.27 4.58 1.45
N VAL A 20 11.47 4.94 0.45
CA VAL A 20 10.02 4.79 0.47
C VAL A 20 9.52 4.08 -0.78
N THR A 21 8.65 3.09 -0.59
CA THR A 21 7.89 2.45 -1.67
C THR A 21 6.45 2.97 -1.64
N SER A 22 6.00 3.57 -2.73
CA SER A 22 4.62 4.06 -2.88
C SER A 22 3.93 3.39 -4.07
N VAL A 23 2.78 2.74 -3.83
CA VAL A 23 2.01 2.05 -4.87
C VAL A 23 0.53 2.37 -4.72
N ARG A 24 -0.09 2.76 -5.84
CA ARG A 24 -1.54 2.92 -5.96
C ARG A 24 -2.15 1.67 -6.59
N TYR A 25 -3.09 1.04 -5.88
CA TYR A 25 -3.96 0.01 -6.45
C TYR A 25 -5.25 0.65 -6.97
N ASN A 26 -5.35 0.76 -8.30
CA ASN A 26 -6.52 1.37 -8.95
C ASN A 26 -7.78 0.54 -8.73
N GLY A 27 -8.93 1.22 -8.68
CA GLY A 27 -10.25 0.59 -8.50
C GLY A 27 -10.57 0.18 -7.06
N MET A 28 -9.67 0.40 -6.10
CA MET A 28 -9.90 0.10 -4.70
C MET A 28 -10.53 1.29 -3.95
N ILE A 29 -11.43 0.98 -3.02
CA ILE A 29 -11.94 1.92 -2.03
C ILE A 29 -11.03 1.94 -0.80
N HIS A 30 -11.28 2.82 0.17
CA HIS A 30 -10.63 2.73 1.47
C HIS A 30 -10.93 1.37 2.16
N ASP A 31 -10.08 0.96 3.10
CA ASP A 31 -10.19 -0.29 3.88
C ASP A 31 -10.23 -1.60 3.09
N TYR A 32 -9.91 -1.59 1.79
CA TYR A 32 -9.93 -2.82 0.98
C TYR A 32 -9.03 -3.95 1.51
N GLY A 33 -7.96 -3.61 2.25
CA GLY A 33 -7.06 -4.57 2.89
C GLY A 33 -7.58 -5.15 4.21
N LEU A 34 -8.66 -4.57 4.78
CA LEU A 34 -9.27 -4.99 6.04
C LEU A 34 -10.60 -5.74 5.81
N LEU A 35 -11.35 -5.39 4.76
CA LEU A 35 -12.70 -5.90 4.54
C LEU A 35 -12.71 -7.35 4.03
N ASN A 36 -13.09 -8.29 4.89
CA ASN A 36 -13.23 -9.72 4.55
C ASN A 36 -14.02 -10.02 3.26
N PRO A 37 -15.14 -9.32 2.94
CA PRO A 37 -15.88 -9.55 1.68
C PRO A 37 -15.04 -9.30 0.41
N LEU A 38 -13.98 -8.48 0.50
CA LEU A 38 -13.12 -8.15 -0.63
C LEU A 38 -11.87 -9.05 -0.70
N SER A 39 -11.67 -9.96 0.24
CA SER A 39 -10.46 -10.79 0.36
C SER A 39 -10.14 -11.63 -0.88
N GLN A 40 -11.14 -11.93 -1.72
CA GLN A 40 -10.98 -12.71 -2.93
C GLN A 40 -10.70 -11.87 -4.19
N VAL A 41 -10.81 -10.53 -4.11
CA VAL A 41 -10.53 -9.65 -5.24
C VAL A 41 -9.03 -9.72 -5.59
N PRO A 42 -8.64 -9.91 -6.87
CA PRO A 42 -7.24 -10.07 -7.26
C PRO A 42 -6.32 -8.93 -6.81
N ALA A 43 -6.78 -7.68 -6.89
CA ALA A 43 -6.02 -6.51 -6.47
C ALA A 43 -5.75 -6.51 -4.95
N VAL A 44 -6.70 -6.96 -4.13
CA VAL A 44 -6.53 -7.08 -2.67
C VAL A 44 -5.46 -8.11 -2.35
N LYS A 45 -5.52 -9.29 -2.99
CA LYS A 45 -4.48 -10.33 -2.84
C LYS A 45 -3.10 -9.89 -3.33
N ALA A 46 -3.04 -9.07 -4.37
CA ALA A 46 -1.79 -8.51 -4.87
C ALA A 46 -1.17 -7.52 -3.85
N ALA A 47 -1.98 -6.59 -3.32
CA ALA A 47 -1.55 -5.64 -2.29
C ALA A 47 -1.04 -6.34 -1.02
N MET A 48 -1.77 -7.34 -0.52
CA MET A 48 -1.35 -8.09 0.67
C MET A 48 -0.05 -8.86 0.44
N ARG A 49 0.12 -9.50 -0.73
CA ARG A 49 1.37 -10.19 -1.08
C ARG A 49 2.55 -9.23 -1.20
N GLN A 50 2.35 -8.06 -1.80
CA GLN A 50 3.40 -7.04 -1.89
C GLN A 50 3.81 -6.57 -0.49
N ALA A 51 2.86 -6.16 0.35
CA ALA A 51 3.13 -5.70 1.70
C ALA A 51 3.84 -6.77 2.56
N ALA A 52 3.36 -8.02 2.51
CA ALA A 52 3.99 -9.13 3.22
C ALA A 52 5.41 -9.41 2.69
N GLY A 53 5.64 -9.28 1.38
CA GLY A 53 6.95 -9.40 0.75
C GLY A 53 7.93 -8.36 1.27
N GLU A 54 7.53 -7.08 1.32
CA GLU A 54 8.37 -6.00 1.82
C GLU A 54 8.72 -6.18 3.31
N LEU A 55 7.74 -6.55 4.13
CA LEU A 55 8.00 -6.89 5.53
C LEU A 55 9.00 -8.04 5.65
N LYS A 56 8.87 -9.07 4.80
CA LYS A 56 9.78 -10.21 4.79
C LYS A 56 11.22 -9.80 4.48
N VAL A 57 11.42 -8.88 3.54
CA VAL A 57 12.77 -8.41 3.18
C VAL A 57 13.43 -7.63 4.32
N HIS A 58 12.67 -6.87 5.11
CA HIS A 58 13.22 -5.94 6.09
C HIS A 58 13.22 -6.45 7.53
N LEU A 59 12.50 -7.54 7.83
CA LEU A 59 12.33 -8.08 9.18
C LEU A 59 12.86 -9.51 9.36
N HIS A 60 13.51 -10.09 8.35
CA HIS A 60 14.17 -11.41 8.43
C HIS A 60 15.68 -11.28 8.39
#